data_AF-A0A7X5DEW9-F1
#
_entry.id   AF-A0A7X5DEW9-F1
#
_cell.length_a   1.000
_cell.length_b   1.000
_cell.length_c   1.000
_cell.angle_alpha   90.00
_cell.angle_beta   90.00
_cell.angle_gamma   90.00
#
_symmetry.space_group_name_H-M   'P 1'
#
loop_
_entity.id
_entity.type
_entity.pdbx_description
1 polymer ?
#
loop_
_entity_poly.entity_id
_entity_poly.type
_entity_poly.pdbx_seq_one_letter_code
_entity_poly.pdbx_strand_id
1 'polypeptide(L)'
;MDRLKRVENGTQGTALAGYEYTDSGRFRALEYGNGVHSEYHYGDDGMPSGLVTVMPTGEVVLNYDYAYDGNGNCTKKSGERFQNEYTYDRMNRLAGAAYNGEWKNTHMTVQGTDWGRRRKKERNSMRIMPRTS
;
A
#
# COMPACT_ATOMS: atom_id res chain seq x y z
N MET A 1 18.20 -9.98 13.94
CA MET A 1 17.19 -10.87 13.32
C MET A 1 17.49 -10.96 11.84
N ASP A 2 17.58 -12.16 11.29
CA ASP A 2 17.84 -12.36 9.87
C ASP A 2 16.54 -12.15 9.07
N ARG A 3 16.62 -11.38 7.99
CA ARG A 3 15.45 -11.02 7.16
C ARG A 3 15.59 -11.65 5.80
N LEU A 4 14.47 -12.15 5.27
CA LEU A 4 14.42 -12.77 3.95
C LEU A 4 14.89 -11.79 2.88
N LYS A 5 16.03 -12.06 2.23
CA LYS A 5 16.56 -11.20 1.16
C LYS A 5 16.21 -11.70 -0.25
N ARG A 6 15.95 -13.00 -0.40
CA ARG A 6 15.75 -13.60 -1.72
C ARG A 6 14.90 -14.86 -1.64
N VAL A 7 14.08 -15.08 -2.65
CA VAL A 7 13.33 -16.31 -2.90
C VAL A 7 13.74 -16.82 -4.28
N GLU A 8 14.04 -18.11 -4.38
CA GLU A 8 14.51 -18.75 -5.61
C GLU A 8 13.73 -20.04 -5.87
N ASN A 9 13.64 -20.44 -7.14
CA ASN A 9 13.16 -21.76 -7.50
C ASN A 9 14.28 -22.78 -7.24
N GLY A 10 14.10 -23.64 -6.24
CA GLY A 10 15.11 -24.63 -5.84
C GLY A 10 15.54 -25.62 -6.92
N THR A 11 14.76 -25.78 -7.99
CA THR A 11 15.09 -26.69 -9.10
C THR A 11 15.88 -26.00 -10.23
N GLN A 12 15.75 -24.67 -10.37
CA GLN A 12 16.34 -23.91 -11.48
C GLN A 12 17.35 -22.84 -11.04
N GLY A 13 17.41 -22.50 -9.75
CA GLY A 13 18.25 -21.41 -9.22
C GLY A 13 17.79 -19.99 -9.61
N THR A 14 16.68 -19.88 -10.35
CA THR A 14 16.14 -18.58 -10.80
C THR A 14 15.53 -17.81 -9.63
N ALA A 15 15.90 -16.53 -9.49
CA ALA A 15 15.28 -15.65 -8.51
C ALA A 15 13.80 -15.41 -8.83
N LEU A 16 12.94 -15.66 -7.85
CA LEU A 16 11.50 -15.37 -7.92
C LEU A 16 11.16 -14.04 -7.27
N ALA A 17 11.95 -13.62 -6.27
CA ALA A 17 11.86 -12.31 -5.65
C ALA A 17 13.15 -11.93 -4.91
N GLY A 18 13.50 -10.65 -4.91
CA GLY A 18 14.52 -10.02 -4.07
C GLY A 18 13.89 -8.99 -3.13
N TYR A 19 14.39 -8.88 -1.91
CA TYR A 19 13.90 -7.96 -0.89
C TYR A 19 15.04 -7.15 -0.31
N GLU A 20 14.85 -5.83 -0.26
CA GLU A 20 15.76 -4.92 0.40
C GLU A 20 15.12 -4.29 1.63
N TYR A 21 15.97 -3.96 2.59
CA TYR A 21 15.57 -3.28 3.82
C TYR A 21 16.48 -2.08 4.06
N THR A 22 15.93 -1.06 4.71
CA THR A 22 16.71 0.06 5.25
C THR A 22 17.60 -0.40 6.40
N ASP A 23 18.58 0.43 6.80
CA ASP A 23 19.45 0.15 7.95
C ASP A 23 18.68 0.01 9.27
N SER A 24 17.57 0.73 9.40
CA SER A 24 16.62 0.59 10.52
C SER A 24 15.77 -0.67 10.45
N GLY A 25 15.96 -1.51 9.42
CA GLY A 25 15.18 -2.70 9.19
C GLY A 25 13.73 -2.35 8.81
N ARG A 26 13.50 -1.44 7.88
CA ARG A 26 12.18 -1.30 7.23
C ARG A 26 12.24 -1.85 5.83
N PHE A 27 11.13 -2.38 5.34
CA PHE A 27 11.07 -2.89 3.98
C PHE A 27 11.27 -1.74 2.99
N ARG A 28 12.25 -1.84 2.10
CA ARG A 28 12.60 -0.76 1.17
C ARG A 28 12.16 -1.09 -0.25
N ALA A 29 12.55 -2.26 -0.75
CA ALA A 29 12.29 -2.62 -2.15
C ALA A 29 11.97 -4.10 -2.32
N LEU A 30 11.16 -4.40 -3.34
CA LEU A 30 10.87 -5.75 -3.82
C LEU A 30 11.11 -5.78 -5.31
N GLU A 31 12.00 -6.66 -5.74
CA GLU A 31 12.19 -7.01 -7.14
C GLU A 31 11.54 -8.36 -7.39
N TYR A 32 10.62 -8.43 -8.35
CA TYR A 32 9.97 -9.67 -8.75
C TYR A 32 10.82 -10.39 -9.80
N GLY A 33 10.71 -11.72 -9.90
CA GLY A 33 11.48 -12.52 -10.86
C GLY A 33 11.21 -12.18 -12.33
N ASN A 34 10.18 -11.40 -12.63
CA ASN A 34 9.91 -10.83 -13.97
C ASN A 34 10.59 -9.46 -14.19
N GLY A 35 11.42 -9.00 -13.24
CA GLY A 35 12.18 -7.75 -13.26
C GLY A 35 11.36 -6.48 -12.94
N VAL A 36 10.05 -6.62 -12.66
CA VAL A 36 9.30 -5.50 -12.07
C VAL A 36 9.86 -5.24 -10.69
N HIS A 37 10.07 -3.98 -10.32
CA HIS A 37 10.49 -3.64 -8.96
C HIS A 37 9.59 -2.57 -8.35
N SER A 38 9.46 -2.60 -7.03
CA SER A 38 8.74 -1.60 -6.26
C SER A 38 9.62 -1.08 -5.13
N GLU A 39 9.72 0.24 -4.99
CA GLU A 39 10.49 0.91 -3.95
C GLU A 39 9.59 1.82 -3.10
N TYR A 40 9.75 1.72 -1.79
CA TYR A 40 9.14 2.61 -0.81
C TYR A 40 10.13 3.67 -0.36
N HIS A 41 9.63 4.90 -0.27
CA HIS A 41 10.30 6.00 0.40
C HIS A 41 9.64 6.26 1.74
N TYR A 42 10.43 6.74 2.69
CA TYR A 42 9.99 7.01 4.05
C TYR A 42 10.30 8.46 4.40
N GLY A 43 9.40 9.10 5.15
CA GLY A 43 9.64 10.39 5.77
C GLY A 43 10.51 10.27 7.03
N ASP A 44 10.87 11.42 7.60
CA ASP A 44 11.65 11.50 8.85
C ASP A 44 10.91 10.94 10.06
N ASP A 45 9.58 11.00 10.05
CA ASP A 45 8.69 10.34 11.01
C ASP A 45 8.70 8.81 10.88
N GLY A 46 9.30 8.31 9.81
CA GLY A 46 9.42 6.92 9.50
C GLY A 46 8.19 6.28 8.87
N MET A 47 7.19 7.08 8.52
CA MET A 47 6.02 6.63 7.78
C MET A 47 6.34 6.57 6.28
N PRO A 48 5.73 5.66 5.51
CA PRO A 48 5.90 5.64 4.06
C PRO A 48 5.48 6.98 3.47
N SER A 49 6.36 7.67 2.77
CA SER A 49 6.06 8.92 2.07
C SER A 49 5.77 8.70 0.59
N GLY A 50 6.29 7.61 0.02
CA GLY A 50 6.15 7.30 -1.40
C GLY A 50 6.21 5.81 -1.72
N LEU A 51 5.64 5.44 -2.86
CA LEU A 51 5.81 4.13 -3.49
C LEU A 51 5.92 4.33 -5.00
N VAL A 52 6.93 3.72 -5.61
CA VAL A 52 7.07 3.66 -7.07
C VAL A 52 7.20 2.20 -7.49
N THR A 53 6.47 1.80 -8.53
CA THR A 53 6.63 0.51 -9.20
C THR A 53 7.02 0.75 -10.64
N VAL A 54 8.12 0.11 -11.06
CA VAL A 54 8.72 0.29 -12.38
C VAL A 54 8.85 -1.07 -13.04
N MET A 55 8.57 -1.11 -14.34
CA MET A 55 8.85 -2.27 -15.19
C MET A 55 10.36 -2.41 -15.48
N PRO A 56 10.81 -3.59 -15.92
CA PRO A 56 12.21 -3.78 -16.35
C PRO A 56 12.65 -2.79 -17.45
N THR A 57 11.69 -2.30 -18.24
CA THR A 57 11.90 -1.31 -19.31
C THR A 57 12.19 0.10 -18.78
N GLY A 58 12.05 0.34 -17.48
CA GLY A 58 12.15 1.67 -16.86
C GLY A 58 10.84 2.46 -16.82
N GLU A 59 9.75 1.91 -17.34
CA GLU A 59 8.43 2.55 -17.30
C GLU A 59 7.83 2.49 -15.89
N VAL A 60 7.44 3.65 -15.34
CA VAL A 60 6.69 3.74 -14.09
C VAL A 60 5.24 3.34 -14.33
N VAL A 61 4.81 2.23 -13.74
CA VAL A 61 3.43 1.73 -13.89
C VAL A 61 2.52 2.12 -12.73
N LEU A 62 3.12 2.53 -11.62
CA LEU A 62 2.44 2.99 -10.43
C LEU A 62 3.34 3.92 -9.63
N ASN A 63 2.79 5.06 -9.21
CA ASN A 63 3.40 5.93 -8.22
C ASN A 63 2.34 6.33 -7.20
N TYR A 64 2.76 6.53 -5.96
CA TYR A 64 1.93 7.08 -4.89
C TYR A 64 2.75 8.00 -4.02
N ASP A 65 2.17 9.15 -3.71
CA ASP A 65 2.50 9.98 -2.57
C ASP A 65 1.52 9.69 -1.44
N TYR A 66 2.08 9.62 -0.23
CA TYR A 66 1.33 9.37 0.98
C TYR A 66 1.31 10.61 1.87
N ALA A 67 0.17 10.88 2.49
CA ALA A 67 0.04 11.90 3.52
C ALA A 67 -0.74 11.35 4.70
N TYR A 68 -0.48 11.91 5.88
CA TYR A 68 -1.06 11.46 7.13
C TYR A 68 -1.59 12.64 7.95
N ASP A 69 -2.62 12.41 8.76
CA ASP A 69 -3.02 13.35 9.80
C ASP A 69 -2.12 13.22 11.04
N GLY A 70 -2.31 14.11 12.02
CA GLY A 70 -1.53 14.10 13.27
C GLY A 70 -1.72 12.86 14.14
N ASN A 71 -2.74 12.03 13.87
CA ASN A 71 -2.96 10.75 14.55
C ASN A 71 -2.30 9.58 13.80
N GLY A 72 -1.65 9.84 12.66
CA GLY A 72 -1.01 8.83 11.82
C GLY A 72 -1.97 8.12 10.87
N ASN A 73 -3.20 8.60 10.69
CA ASN A 73 -4.12 8.03 9.70
C ASN A 73 -3.73 8.51 8.30
N CYS A 74 -3.71 7.60 7.32
CA CYS A 74 -3.39 7.93 5.93
C CYS A 74 -4.52 8.73 5.28
N THR A 75 -4.32 10.02 5.03
CA THR A 75 -5.31 10.92 4.41
C THR A 75 -5.19 10.97 2.90
N LYS A 76 -4.03 10.58 2.33
CA LYS A 76 -3.79 10.55 0.89
C LYS A 76 -2.98 9.33 0.50
N LYS A 77 -3.40 8.67 -0.59
CA LYS A 77 -2.61 7.69 -1.33
C LYS A 77 -2.88 7.92 -2.80
N SER A 78 -2.14 8.85 -3.40
CA SER A 78 -2.43 9.32 -4.74
C SER A 78 -1.16 9.43 -5.58
N GLY A 79 -1.26 9.08 -6.85
CA GLY A 79 -0.27 9.39 -7.86
C GLY A 79 -0.95 9.65 -9.19
N GLU A 80 -0.23 9.49 -10.28
CA GLU A 80 -0.72 9.87 -11.62
C GLU A 80 -1.93 9.03 -12.03
N ARG A 81 -1.88 7.72 -11.77
CA ARG A 81 -2.90 6.77 -12.24
C ARG A 81 -4.11 6.65 -11.32
N PHE A 82 -3.92 6.80 -10.02
CA PHE A 82 -4.97 6.65 -9.03
C PHE A 82 -4.83 7.75 -7.98
N GLN A 83 -5.90 8.49 -7.76
CA GLN A 83 -5.96 9.58 -6.78
C GLN A 83 -6.93 9.17 -5.67
N ASN A 84 -6.41 8.83 -4.50
CA ASN A 84 -7.24 8.42 -3.38
C ASN A 84 -7.04 9.35 -2.18
N GLU A 85 -8.16 9.80 -1.63
CA GLU A 85 -8.20 10.63 -0.42
C GLU A 85 -9.11 9.98 0.61
N TYR A 86 -8.79 10.17 1.88
CA TYR A 86 -9.48 9.54 2.99
C TYR A 86 -9.74 10.55 4.10
N THR A 87 -10.90 10.41 4.73
CA THR A 87 -11.26 11.19 5.91
C THR A 87 -11.65 10.27 7.04
N TYR A 88 -11.41 10.73 8.27
CA TYR A 88 -11.63 9.96 9.48
C TYR A 88 -12.54 10.72 10.42
N ASP A 89 -13.38 10.01 11.16
CA ASP A 89 -14.18 10.59 12.23
C ASP A 89 -13.35 10.79 13.51
N ARG A 90 -13.95 11.43 14.51
CA ARG A 90 -13.31 11.69 15.81
C ARG A 90 -12.87 10.44 16.57
N MET A 91 -13.29 9.24 16.14
CA MET A 91 -12.90 7.96 16.72
C MET A 91 -11.83 7.25 15.88
N ASN A 92 -11.17 7.97 14.96
CA ASN A 92 -10.18 7.45 14.01
C ASN A 92 -10.72 6.33 13.10
N ARG A 93 -12.02 6.36 12.77
CA ARG A 93 -12.63 5.41 11.83
C ARG A 93 -12.81 6.08 10.47
N LEU A 94 -12.62 5.32 9.39
CA LEU A 94 -12.82 5.82 8.02
C LEU A 94 -14.24 6.37 7.86
N ALA A 95 -14.37 7.66 7.59
CA ALA A 95 -15.63 8.36 7.40
C ALA A 95 -15.98 8.54 5.92
N GLY A 96 -14.96 8.76 5.08
CA GLY A 96 -15.12 8.96 3.65
C GLY A 96 -13.87 8.52 2.89
N ALA A 97 -14.09 8.15 1.63
CA ALA A 97 -13.02 7.88 0.68
C ALA A 97 -13.40 8.48 -0.68
N ALA A 98 -12.47 9.21 -1.29
CA ALA A 98 -12.55 9.57 -2.70
C ALA A 98 -11.64 8.67 -3.53
N TYR A 99 -12.14 8.25 -4.69
CA TYR A 99 -11.38 7.50 -5.69
C TYR A 99 -11.48 8.26 -7.01
N ASN A 100 -10.37 8.79 -7.50
CA ASN A 100 -10.30 9.65 -8.68
C ASN A 100 -11.34 10.78 -8.65
N GLY A 101 -11.48 11.42 -7.47
CA GLY A 101 -12.42 12.51 -7.23
C GLY A 101 -13.85 12.07 -6.87
N GLU A 102 -14.20 10.79 -7.03
CA GLU A 102 -15.53 10.29 -6.68
C GLU A 102 -15.61 9.94 -5.19
N TRP A 103 -16.36 10.76 -4.43
CA TRP A 103 -16.54 10.58 -3.00
C TRP A 103 -17.58 9.51 -2.64
N LYS A 104 -17.24 8.68 -1.65
CA LYS A 104 -18.12 7.71 -1.01
C LYS A 104 -18.04 7.84 0.50
N ASN A 105 -19.18 8.14 1.12
CA ASN A 105 -19.31 8.14 2.58
C ASN A 105 -19.46 6.71 3.07
N THR A 106 -18.65 6.33 4.05
CA THR A 106 -18.63 4.96 4.61
C THR A 106 -19.45 4.84 5.90
N HIS A 107 -19.84 5.97 6.50
CA HIS A 107 -20.77 6.01 7.63
C HIS A 107 -22.20 6.38 7.16
N MET A 108 -22.92 5.39 6.64
CA MET A 108 -24.38 5.39 6.73
C MET A 108 -24.75 4.84 8.10
N THR A 109 -25.02 5.70 9.08
CA THR A 109 -25.69 5.28 10.32
C THR A 109 -27.07 4.77 9.92
N VAL A 110 -27.37 3.51 10.23
CA VAL A 110 -28.68 2.92 9.96
C VAL A 110 -29.76 3.69 10.74
N GLN A 111 -30.53 4.52 10.04
CA GLN A 111 -31.96 4.67 10.29
C GLN A 111 -32.67 4.64 8.93
N GLY A 112 -33.21 3.48 8.57
CA GLY A 112 -34.16 3.32 7.47
C GLY A 112 -33.60 2.76 6.16
N THR A 113 -34.16 1.61 5.78
CA THR A 113 -34.27 1.01 4.44
C THR A 113 -33.04 0.34 3.79
N ASP A 114 -32.99 -0.98 4.06
CA ASP A 114 -33.13 -2.07 3.08
C ASP A 114 -31.96 -2.43 2.12
N TRP A 115 -31.28 -3.50 2.52
CA TRP A 115 -30.58 -4.56 1.79
C TRP A 115 -30.38 -4.51 0.27
N GLY A 116 -29.13 -4.69 -0.18
CA GLY A 116 -28.88 -5.36 -1.46
C GLY A 116 -27.49 -5.25 -2.11
N ARG A 117 -26.62 -6.23 -1.83
CA ARG A 117 -25.61 -6.81 -2.74
C ARG A 117 -24.45 -5.92 -3.28
N ARG A 118 -23.30 -6.02 -2.63
CA ARG A 118 -22.20 -6.95 -2.97
C ARG A 118 -21.05 -6.67 -2.02
N ARG A 119 -20.84 -7.58 -1.05
CA ARG A 119 -19.55 -7.68 -0.35
C ARG A 119 -18.50 -8.08 -1.37
N LYS A 120 -17.90 -7.11 -2.07
CA LYS A 120 -16.51 -7.27 -2.47
C LYS A 120 -15.72 -6.87 -1.24
N LYS A 121 -15.45 -7.86 -0.38
CA LYS A 121 -14.31 -7.76 0.53
C LYS A 121 -13.10 -7.75 -0.38
N GLU A 122 -12.80 -6.60 -0.97
CA GLU A 122 -11.42 -6.32 -1.34
C GLU A 122 -10.70 -6.35 0.00
N ARG A 123 -10.19 -7.54 0.33
CA ARG A 123 -8.83 -7.61 0.85
C ARG A 123 -8.04 -6.73 -0.10
N ASN A 124 -7.93 -5.45 0.24
CA ASN A 124 -6.73 -4.75 -0.11
C ASN A 124 -5.67 -5.59 0.58
N SER A 125 -4.98 -6.42 -0.20
CA SER A 125 -4.00 -7.37 0.26
C SER A 125 -2.79 -6.58 0.77
N MET A 126 -2.97 -5.82 1.85
CA MET A 126 -1.89 -5.34 2.69
C MET A 126 -1.40 -6.55 3.49
N ARG A 127 -0.78 -7.50 2.78
CA ARG A 127 -0.02 -8.59 3.37
C ARG A 127 1.12 -8.97 2.45
N ILE A 128 1.99 -7.99 2.23
CA ILE A 128 3.43 -8.23 2.08
C ILE A 128 4.14 -7.25 3.02
N MET A 129 3.94 -7.45 4.31
CA MET A 129 4.96 -7.11 5.30
C MET A 129 5.21 -8.41 6.04
N PRO A 130 6.44 -8.95 6.10
CA PRO A 130 6.73 -9.96 7.09
C PRO A 130 6.42 -9.34 8.46
N ARG A 131 5.47 -9.97 9.17
CA ARG A 131 5.24 -9.65 10.58
C ARG A 131 6.53 -9.93 11.31
N THR A 132 7.15 -8.90 11.88
CA THR A 132 8.17 -9.06 12.92
C THR A 132 7.47 -9.65 14.14
N SER A 133 7.87 -10.87 14.54
CA SER A 133 7.73 -11.32 15.94
C SER A 133 8.87 -10.75 16.77
#